data_AF-A0A933DNG0-F1
#
_entry.id   AF-A0A933DNG0-F1
#
_cell.length_a   1.000
_cell.length_b   1.000
_cell.length_c   1.000
_cell.angle_alpha   90.00
_cell.angle_beta   90.00
_cell.angle_gamma   90.00
#
_symmetry.space_group_name_H-M   'P 1'
#
loop_
_entity.id
_entity.type
_entity.pdbx_description
1 polymer ?
#
loop_
_entity_poly.entity_id
_entity_poly.type
_entity_poly.pdbx_seq_one_letter_code
_entity_poly.pdbx_strand_id
1 'polypeptide(L)' 'MKDWSKIVEKYRGKWIALADGEETVVASGKDVKSAIALSKEKGHSDPILFRVPDEIADFVGYENSL' A
#
# COMPACT_ATOMS: atom_id res chain seq x y z
N MET A 1 -10.71 -0.99 13.29
CA MET A 1 -9.59 -0.36 12.56
C MET A 1 -8.74 -1.48 11.97
N LYS A 2 -8.49 -1.49 10.66
CA LYS A 2 -7.66 -2.53 10.02
C LYS A 2 -6.20 -2.32 10.42
N ASP A 3 -5.48 -3.40 10.74
CA ASP A 3 -4.06 -3.35 11.10
C ASP A 3 -3.18 -3.43 9.84
N TRP A 4 -2.58 -2.30 9.47
CA TRP A 4 -1.70 -2.17 8.31
C TRP A 4 -0.21 -2.29 8.67
N SER A 5 0.13 -2.51 9.94
CA SER A 5 1.52 -2.52 10.43
C SER A 5 2.41 -3.46 9.62
N LYS A 6 1.93 -4.67 9.33
CA LYS A 6 2.65 -5.69 8.55
C LYS A 6 2.87 -5.30 7.09
N ILE A 7 1.91 -4.61 6.47
CA ILE A 7 2.05 -4.12 5.10
C ILE A 7 3.10 -3.01 5.07
N VAL A 8 3.04 -2.08 6.02
CA VAL A 8 4.02 -1.00 6.11
C VAL A 8 5.42 -1.55 6.36
N GLU A 9 5.57 -2.50 7.29
CA GLU A 9 6.87 -3.12 7.60
C GLU A 9 7.49 -3.79 6.36
N LYS A 10 6.70 -4.57 5.62
CA LYS A 10 7.19 -5.39 4.50
C LYS A 10 7.38 -4.60 3.20
N TYR A 11 6.56 -3.57 2.98
CA TYR A 11 6.45 -2.87 1.70
C TYR A 11 6.78 -1.39 1.77
N ARG A 12 7.36 -0.89 2.87
CA ARG A 12 7.86 0.49 3.04
C ARG A 12 8.54 1.02 1.76
N GLY A 13 8.09 2.18 1.29
CA GLY A 13 8.64 2.84 0.11
C GLY A 13 8.31 2.19 -1.24
N LYS A 14 7.52 1.10 -1.27
CA LYS A 14 7.13 0.40 -2.49
C LYS A 14 5.74 0.79 -2.94
N TRP A 15 5.51 0.65 -4.23
CA TRP A 15 4.18 0.53 -4.78
C TRP A 15 3.67 -0.90 -4.56
N ILE A 16 2.47 -1.04 -4.03
CA ILE A 16 1.77 -2.33 -3.89
C ILE A 16 0.55 -2.35 -4.79
N ALA A 17 0.23 -3.53 -5.30
CA ALA A 17 -1.00 -3.84 -6.01
C ALA A 17 -1.85 -4.73 -5.08
N LEU A 18 -3.05 -4.26 -4.77
CA LEU A 18 -4.04 -4.95 -3.95
C LEU A 18 -5.09 -5.59 -4.86
N ALA A 19 -5.53 -6.80 -4.51
CA ALA A 19 -6.73 -7.39 -5.11
C ALA A 19 -8.00 -6.64 -4.66
N ASP A 20 -9.10 -6.84 -5.38
CA ASP A 20 -10.38 -6.12 -5.27
C ASP A 20 -10.97 -6.04 -3.84
N GLY A 21 -10.56 -6.91 -2.93
CA GLY A 21 -10.93 -6.88 -1.51
C GLY A 21 -10.05 -5.98 -0.62
N GLU A 22 -9.13 -5.21 -1.19
CA GLU A 22 -8.21 -4.24 -0.53
C GLU A 22 -7.23 -4.82 0.52
N GLU A 23 -7.27 -6.12 0.79
CA GLU A 23 -6.50 -6.74 1.89
C GLU A 23 -5.33 -7.61 1.44
N THR A 24 -5.33 -8.02 0.17
CA THR A 24 -4.32 -8.96 -0.35
C THR A 24 -3.37 -8.25 -1.29
N VAL A 25 -2.11 -8.11 -0.86
CA VAL A 25 -1.03 -7.64 -1.73
C VAL A 25 -0.66 -8.75 -2.72
N VAL A 26 -1.03 -8.55 -3.99
CA VAL A 26 -0.76 -9.52 -5.07
C VAL A 26 0.59 -9.25 -5.73
N ALA A 27 1.03 -7.99 -5.78
CA ALA A 27 2.34 -7.62 -6.31
C ALA A 27 2.90 -6.36 -5.62
N SER A 28 4.22 -6.14 -5.78
CA SER A 28 4.88 -4.94 -5.29
C SER A 28 6.06 -4.56 -6.18
N GLY A 29 6.34 -3.27 -6.34
CA GLY A 29 7.39 -2.73 -7.19
C GLY A 29 8.00 -1.45 -6.64
N LYS A 30 9.16 -1.05 -7.19
CA LYS A 30 9.81 0.22 -6.83
C LYS A 30 9.04 1.43 -7.41
N ASP A 31 8.27 1.20 -8.46
CA ASP A 31 7.44 2.18 -9.14
C ASP A 31 6.08 1.57 -9.48
N VAL A 32 5.14 2.42 -9.87
CA VAL A 32 3.76 2.01 -10.19
C VAL A 32 3.72 1.05 -11.40
N LYS A 33 4.62 1.23 -12.38
CA LYS A 33 4.65 0.43 -13.61
C LYS A 33 5.03 -1.02 -13.32
N SER A 34 6.05 -1.23 -12.49
CA SER A 34 6.50 -2.55 -12.06
C SER A 34 5.44 -3.27 -11.21
N ALA A 35 4.76 -2.55 -10.31
CA ALA A 35 3.67 -3.13 -9.53
C ALA A 35 2.51 -3.61 -10.42
N ILE A 36 2.12 -2.84 -11.44
CA ILE A 36 1.09 -3.21 -12.42
C ILE A 36 1.53 -4.39 -13.29
N ALA A 37 2.76 -4.37 -13.80
CA ALA A 37 3.25 -5.45 -14.65
C ALA A 37 3.24 -6.79 -13.90
N LEU A 38 3.76 -6.80 -12.68
CA LEU A 38 3.80 -7.97 -11.82
C LEU A 38 2.40 -8.42 -11.36
N SER A 39 1.42 -7.53 -11.21
CA SER A 39 0.05 -7.92 -10.89
C SER A 39 -0.60 -8.63 -12.08
N LYS A 40 -0.39 -8.12 -13.30
CA LYS A 40 -0.92 -8.70 -14.54
C LYS A 40 -0.35 -10.09 -14.81
N GLU A 41 0.96 -10.28 -14.60
CA GLU A 41 1.60 -11.59 -14.68
C GLU A 41 0.97 -12.63 -13.74
N LYS A 42 0.39 -12.17 -12.63
CA LYS A 42 -0.30 -13.00 -11.64
C LYS A 42 -1.80 -13.13 -11.85
N GLY A 43 -2.33 -12.64 -12.97
CA GLY A 43 -3.76 -12.71 -13.29
C GLY A 43 -4.61 -11.60 -12.67
N HIS A 44 -4.00 -10.56 -12.09
CA HIS A 44 -4.69 -9.39 -11.54
C HIS A 44 -4.54 -8.20 -12.49
N SER A 45 -5.51 -8.06 -13.41
CA SER A 45 -5.48 -7.07 -14.48
C SER A 45 -5.85 -5.66 -14.07
N ASP A 46 -6.64 -5.50 -12.99
CA ASP A 46 -7.15 -4.21 -12.51
C ASP A 46 -6.93 -4.05 -10.98
N PRO A 47 -5.68 -3.99 -10.51
CA PRO A 47 -5.40 -3.88 -9.08
C PRO A 47 -5.65 -2.47 -8.54
N ILE A 48 -5.97 -2.37 -7.25
CA ILE A 48 -5.88 -1.11 -6.52
C ILE A 48 -4.41 -0.84 -6.20
N LEU A 49 -3.91 0.33 -6.60
CA LEU A 49 -2.51 0.70 -6.43
C LEU A 49 -2.35 1.65 -5.25
N PHE A 50 -1.40 1.34 -4.38
CA PHE A 50 -1.08 2.16 -3.22
C PHE A 50 0.43 2.33 -3.09
N ARG A 51 0.88 3.55 -2.80
CA ARG A 51 2.27 3.82 -2.44
C ARG A 51 2.39 3.77 -0.92
N VAL A 52 3.12 2.79 -0.43
CA VAL A 52 3.41 2.67 1.00
C VAL A 52 4.38 3.78 1.38
N PRO A 53 4.05 4.59 2.41
CA PRO A 53 4.94 5.63 2.89
C PRO A 53 6.31 5.08 3.30
N ASP A 54 7.35 5.88 3.08
CA ASP A 54 8.70 5.57 3.56
C ASP A 54 8.77 5.70 5.09
N GLU A 55 8.00 6.62 5.68
CA GLU A 55 7.89 6.83 7.11
C GLU A 55 6.41 6.99 7.49
N ILE A 56 6.01 6.45 8.64
CA ILE A 56 4.71 6.77 9.23
C ILE A 56 4.95 8.08 9.97
N ALA A 57 4.55 9.21 9.38
CA ALA A 57 4.47 10.44 10.12
C ALA A 57 3.28 10.30 11.08
N ASP A 58 3.57 10.11 12.37
CA ASP A 58 2.52 10.08 13.39
C ASP A 58 1.78 11.42 13.38
N PHE A 59 0.50 11.39 13.01
CA PHE A 59 -0.35 12.56 13.08
C PHE A 59 -0.87 12.70 14.50
N VAL A 60 -0.24 13.57 15.29
CA VAL A 60 -0.77 14.01 16.60
C VAL A 60 -1.65 15.24 16.36
N GLY A 61 -2.96 15.05 16.35
CA GLY A 61 -3.92 16.16 16.29
C GLY A 61 -3.83 16.99 17.57
N TYR A 62 -3.63 18.31 17.45
CA TYR A 62 -3.81 19.24 18.56
C TYR A 62 -5.29 19.61 18.67
N GLU A 63 -5.97 19.12 19.71
CA GLU A 63 -7.30 19.60 20.09
C GLU A 63 -7.13 20.94 20.83
N ASN A 64 -7.46 22.05 20.16
CA ASN A 64 -7.65 23.32 20.84
C ASN A 64 -9.05 23.33 21.45
N SER A 65 -9.16 22.95 22.71
CA SER A 65 -10.33 23.27 23.52
C SER A 65 -10.23 24.76 23.90
N LEU A 66 -11.08 25.61 23.30
CA LEU A 66 -11.31 27.00 23.71
C LEU A 66 -12.17 27.08 24.97
#